data_AF-A0A0H3NWD5-F1
#
_entry.id   AF-A0A0H3NWD5-F1
#
_cell.length_a   1.000
_cell.length_b   1.000
_cell.length_c   1.000
_cell.angle_alpha   90.00
_cell.angle_beta   90.00
_cell.angle_gamma   90.00
#
_symmetry.space_group_name_H-M   'P 1'
#
loop_
_entity.id
_entity.type
_entity.pdbx_description
1 polymer ?
#
loop_
_entity_poly.entity_id
_entity_poly.type
_entity_poly.pdbx_seq_one_letter_code
_entity_poly.pdbx_strand_id
1 'polypeptide(L)' 'MDIKEPRFPFHAAECLLQKGELAEAESGLFLAQELIANKPEFKELSTRVSSMLEAIKLKKEMEHECVDNP' A
#
# COMPACT_ATOMS: atom_id res chain seq x y z
N MET A 1 10.18 18.31 -7.69
CA MET A 1 10.03 17.01 -7.03
C MET A 1 10.03 15.96 -8.13
N ASP A 2 10.97 15.01 -8.10
CA ASP A 2 11.00 13.90 -9.05
C ASP A 2 9.86 12.93 -8.73
N ILE A 3 8.76 13.08 -9.45
CA ILE A 3 7.53 12.25 -9.35
C ILE A 3 7.82 10.76 -9.69
N LYS A 4 9.05 10.42 -10.09
CA LYS A 4 9.48 9.08 -10.48
C LYS A 4 10.16 8.27 -9.36
N GLU A 5 10.41 8.86 -8.19
CA GLU A 5 11.03 8.14 -7.08
C GLU A 5 9.95 7.33 -6.32
N PRO A 6 9.95 5.99 -6.41
CA PRO A 6 8.89 5.13 -5.87
C PRO A 6 8.83 5.14 -4.33
N ARG A 7 9.88 5.64 -3.67
CA ARG A 7 9.93 5.77 -2.21
C ARG A 7 8.95 6.81 -1.68
N PHE A 8 8.64 7.86 -2.45
CA PHE A 8 7.67 8.88 -2.03
C PHE A 8 6.26 8.31 -1.83
N PRO A 9 5.63 7.66 -2.84
CA PRO A 9 4.31 7.07 -2.64
C PRO A 9 4.32 5.92 -1.63
N PHE A 10 5.41 5.16 -1.52
CA PHE A 10 5.57 4.12 -0.51
C PHE A 10 5.52 4.68 0.92
N HIS A 11 6.34 5.69 1.24
CA HIS A 11 6.36 6.29 2.57
C HIS A 11 5.06 7.06 2.89
N ALA A 12 4.44 7.68 1.89
CA ALA A 12 3.12 8.28 2.06
C ALA A 12 2.08 7.23 2.48
N ALA A 13 2.10 6.05 1.84
CA ALA A 13 1.20 4.95 2.20
C ALA A 13 1.46 4.40 3.62
N GLU A 14 2.72 4.35 4.07
CA GLU A 14 3.03 3.99 5.46
C GLU A 14 2.38 4.95 6.46
N CYS A 15 2.46 6.27 6.20
CA CYS A 15 1.79 7.26 7.04
C CYS A 15 0.27 7.12 7.02
N LEU A 16 -0.32 6.89 5.84
CA LEU A 16 -1.77 6.71 5.69
C LEU A 16 -2.27 5.45 6.42
N LEU A 17 -1.49 4.36 6.40
CA LEU A 17 -1.77 3.17 7.19
C LEU A 17 -1.84 3.45 8.70
N GLN A 18 -0.91 4.24 9.22
CA GLN A 18 -0.92 4.63 10.64
C GLN A 18 -2.12 5.50 11.00
N LYS A 19 -2.64 6.27 10.04
CA LYS A 19 -3.85 7.09 10.20
C LYS A 19 -5.16 6.31 10.03
N GLY A 20 -5.10 5.03 9.63
CA GLY A 20 -6.28 4.22 9.33
C GLY A 20 -6.89 4.50 7.95
N GLU A 21 -6.23 5.28 7.10
CA GLU A 21 -6.73 5.63 5.76
C GLU A 21 -6.34 4.55 4.75
N LEU A 22 -6.94 3.37 4.92
CA LEU A 22 -6.60 2.15 4.19
C LEU A 22 -6.77 2.29 2.66
N ALA A 23 -7.78 3.02 2.21
CA ALA A 23 -8.04 3.24 0.77
C ALA A 23 -6.98 4.13 0.11
N GLU A 24 -6.56 5.21 0.78
CA GLU A 24 -5.50 6.08 0.26
C GLU A 24 -4.14 5.41 0.33
N ALA A 25 -3.89 4.62 1.38
CA ALA A 25 -2.68 3.82 1.49
C ALA A 25 -2.59 2.77 0.36
N GLU A 26 -3.69 2.09 0.05
CA GLU A 26 -3.78 1.12 -1.05
C GLU A 26 -3.44 1.78 -2.39
N SER A 27 -4.02 2.96 -2.67
CA SER A 27 -3.75 3.71 -3.89
C SER A 27 -2.26 4.12 -4.02
N GLY A 28 -1.65 4.59 -2.93
CA GLY A 28 -0.22 4.91 -2.89
C GLY A 28 0.69 3.70 -3.13
N LEU A 29 0.33 2.54 -2.58
CA LEU A 29 1.06 1.29 -2.78
C LEU A 29 0.94 0.75 -4.21
N PHE A 30 -0.24 0.86 -4.84
CA PHE A 30 -0.41 0.51 -6.26
C PHE A 30 0.50 1.35 -7.16
N LEU A 31 0.53 2.67 -6.95
CA LEU A 31 1.41 3.55 -7.71
C LEU A 31 2.89 3.19 -7.46
N ALA A 32 3.28 2.91 -6.22
CA ALA A 32 4.63 2.46 -5.91
C ALA A 32 4.96 1.13 -6.62
N GLN A 33 4.02 0.19 -6.70
CA GLN A 33 4.15 -1.08 -7.41
C GLN A 33 4.38 -0.87 -8.91
N GLU A 34 3.62 0.02 -9.55
CA GLU A 34 3.79 0.34 -10.97
C GLU A 34 5.15 0.99 -11.25
N LEU A 35 5.62 1.88 -10.38
CA LEU A 35 6.89 2.59 -10.55
C LEU A 35 8.13 1.69 -10.37
N ILE A 36 8.00 0.60 -9.61
CA ILE A 36 9.07 -0.38 -9.38
C ILE A 36 8.93 -1.63 -10.26
N ALA A 37 7.83 -1.75 -11.00
CA ALA A 37 7.62 -2.87 -11.92
C ALA A 37 8.80 -2.97 -12.90
N ASN A 38 9.37 -4.17 -13.01
CA ASN A 38 10.53 -4.49 -13.85
C ASN A 38 11.86 -3.84 -13.45
N LYS A 39 11.97 -3.24 -12.27
CA LYS A 39 13.24 -2.68 -11.76
C LYS A 39 13.85 -3.61 -10.69
N PRO A 40 14.91 -4.37 -11.01
CA PRO A 40 15.50 -5.32 -10.08
C PRO A 40 16.14 -4.64 -8.86
N GLU A 41 16.54 -3.37 -8.97
CA GLU A 41 17.05 -2.56 -7.87
C GLU A 41 16.03 -2.37 -6.73
N PHE A 42 14.73 -2.49 -7.05
CA PHE A 42 13.63 -2.33 -6.11
C PHE A 42 12.99 -3.67 -5.71
N LYS A 43 13.69 -4.80 -5.87
CA LYS A 43 13.13 -6.13 -5.55
C LYS A 43 12.66 -6.23 -4.10
N GLU A 44 13.43 -5.71 -3.14
CA GLU A 44 13.03 -5.66 -1.72
C GLU A 44 11.80 -4.77 -1.51
N LEU A 45 11.77 -3.59 -2.14
CA LEU A 45 10.65 -2.67 -2.07
C LEU A 45 9.38 -3.29 -2.67
N SER A 46 9.51 -4.05 -3.76
CA SER A 46 8.41 -4.78 -4.40
C SER A 46 7.82 -5.84 -3.48
N THR A 47 8.66 -6.60 -2.76
CA THR A 47 8.18 -7.54 -1.75
C THR A 47 7.42 -6.83 -0.63
N ARG A 48 7.95 -5.71 -0.12
CA ARG A 48 7.28 -4.94 0.94
C ARG A 48 5.93 -4.37 0.50
N VAL A 49 5.87 -3.78 -0.70
CA VAL A 49 4.64 -3.24 -1.28
C VAL A 49 3.56 -4.31 -1.38
N SER A 50 3.91 -5.50 -1.88
CA SER A 50 2.97 -6.62 -1.97
C SER A 50 2.46 -7.07 -0.60
N SER A 51 3.35 -7.24 0.38
CA SER A 51 2.95 -7.62 1.75
C SER A 51 2.04 -6.57 2.41
N MET A 52 2.28 -5.28 2.16
CA MET A 52 1.44 -4.21 2.70
C MET A 52 0.06 -4.17 2.05
N LEU A 53 -0.03 -4.39 0.73
CA LEU A 53 -1.32 -4.52 0.03
C LEU A 53 -2.14 -5.69 0.57
N GLU A 54 -1.51 -6.84 0.82
CA GLU A 54 -2.17 -7.99 1.47
C GLU A 54 -2.66 -7.65 2.89
N ALA A 55 -1.84 -6.95 3.68
CA ALA A 55 -2.23 -6.53 5.02
C ALA A 55 -3.42 -5.53 5.02
N ILE A 56 -3.46 -4.62 4.04
CA ILE A 56 -4.59 -3.70 3.85
C ILE A 56 -5.84 -4.48 3.48
N LYS A 57 -5.74 -5.43 2.55
CA LYS A 57 -6.86 -6.27 2.13
C LYS A 57 -7.45 -7.02 3.32
N LEU A 58 -6.61 -7.68 4.12
CA LEU A 58 -7.03 -8.38 5.34
C LEU A 58 -7.71 -7.45 6.33
N LYS A 59 -7.17 -6.24 6.56
CA LYS A 59 -7.81 -5.25 7.44
C LYS A 59 -9.18 -4.81 6.93
N LYS A 60 -9.31 -4.54 5.62
CA LYS A 60 -10.58 -4.15 4.98
C LYS A 60 -11.63 -5.28 5.06
N GLU A 61 -11.20 -6.54 4.93
CA GLU A 61 -12.06 -7.71 5.10
C GLU A 61 -12.55 -7.83 6.56
N MET A 62 -11.65 -7.65 7.54
CA MET A 62 -12.01 -7.64 8.96
C MET A 62 -12.97 -6.49 9.34
N GLU A 63 -12.80 -5.29 8.76
CA GLU A 63 -13.72 -4.18 9.00
C GLU A 63 -15.10 -4.41 8.37
N HIS A 64 -15.19 -5.13 7.25
CA HIS A 64 -16.47 -5.49 6.64
C HIS A 64 -17.22 -6.55 7.43
N GLU A 65 -16.53 -7.51 8.05
CA GLU A 65 -17.14 -8.60 8.84
C GLU A 65 -17.80 -8.11 10.15
N CYS A 66 -17.47 -6.91 10.64
CA CYS A 66 -18.08 -6.32 11.84
C CYS A 66 -19.36 -5.49 11.60
N VAL A 67 -19.76 -5.25 10.34
CA VAL A 67 -20.93 -4.41 10.00
C VAL A 67 -22.19 -5.22 9.70
N ASP A 68 -22.09 -6.54 9.54
CA ASP A 68 -23.24 -7.43 9.34
C ASP A 68 -23.57 -8.20 10.62
N ASN A 69 -24.17 -7.52 11.59
CA ASN A 69 -24.92 -8.20 12.65
C ASN A 69 -26.28 -7.48 12.84
N PRO A 70 -27.39 -8.01 12.29
CA PRO A 70 -28.73 -7.46 12.50
C PRO A 70 -29.22 -7.58 13.95
#